data_AF-A0A3C1PC39-F1
#
_entry.id   AF-A0A3C1PC39-F1
#
_cell.length_a   1.000
_cell.length_b   1.000
_cell.length_c   1.000
_cell.angle_alpha   90.00
_cell.angle_beta   90.00
_cell.angle_gamma   90.00
#
_symmetry.space_group_name_H-M   'P 1'
#
loop_
_entity.id
_entity.type
_entity.pdbx_description
1 polymer ?
#
loop_
_entity_poly.entity_id
_entity_poly.type
_entity_poly.pdbx_seq_one_letter_code
_entity_poly.pdbx_strand_id
1 'polypeptide(L)' 'MDKLTNYRQTIKKILTEHDYLANRSSKKKYETCLVFDETHDHYLWMSVDWVNQKRINNTHVHIRIKNEKIYIEEDW' A
#
# COMPACT_ATOMS: atom_id res chain seq x y z
N MET A 1 -1.00 -15.66 -17.78
CA MET A 1 -1.71 -15.68 -16.47
C MET A 1 -0.73 -15.66 -15.31
N ASP A 2 0.26 -16.56 -15.28
CA ASP A 2 1.20 -16.69 -14.14
C ASP A 2 1.94 -15.42 -13.76
N LYS A 3 2.40 -14.63 -14.75
CA LYS A 3 3.13 -13.38 -14.50
C LYS A 3 2.29 -12.34 -13.77
N LEU A 4 1.04 -12.13 -14.19
CA LEU A 4 0.13 -11.17 -13.57
C LEU A 4 -0.23 -11.60 -12.15
N THR A 5 -0.60 -12.87 -11.98
CA THR A 5 -0.87 -13.45 -10.66
C THR A 5 0.33 -13.29 -9.72
N ASN A 6 1.55 -13.55 -10.21
CA ASN A 6 2.77 -13.40 -9.45
C ASN A 6 3.03 -11.94 -9.03
N TYR A 7 2.78 -10.97 -9.92
CA TYR A 7 2.89 -9.55 -9.58
C TYR A 7 1.88 -9.15 -8.50
N ARG A 8 0.61 -9.53 -8.65
CA ARG A 8 -0.43 -9.24 -7.65
C ARG A 8 -0.07 -9.82 -6.28
N GLN A 9 0.38 -11.08 -6.25
CA GLN A 9 0.78 -11.73 -5.00
C GLN A 9 2.00 -11.05 -4.37
N THR A 10 3.01 -10.73 -5.17
CA THR A 10 4.25 -10.09 -4.71
C THR A 10 3.96 -8.69 -4.15
N ILE A 11 3.18 -7.87 -4.86
CA ILE A 11 2.83 -6.51 -4.42
C ILE A 11 2.04 -6.55 -3.11
N LYS A 12 0.97 -7.37 -3.04
CA LYS A 12 0.19 -7.51 -1.80
C LYS A 12 1.05 -7.98 -0.63
N LYS A 13 1.94 -8.95 -0.85
CA LYS A 13 2.85 -9.46 0.18
C LYS A 13 3.76 -8.35 0.70
N ILE A 14 4.44 -7.64 -0.20
CA ILE A 14 5.36 -6.56 0.17
C ILE A 14 4.63 -5.47 0.95
N LEU A 15 3.49 -4.97 0.47
CA LEU A 15 2.73 -3.92 1.16
C LEU A 15 2.23 -4.38 2.55
N THR A 16 1.77 -5.62 2.66
CA THR A 16 1.33 -6.19 3.95
C THR A 16 2.49 -6.33 4.93
N GLU A 17 3.66 -6.77 4.47
CA GLU A 17 4.86 -6.89 5.30
C GLU A 17 5.34 -5.51 5.78
N HIS A 18 5.35 -4.50 4.91
CA HIS A 18 5.70 -3.13 5.28
C HIS A 18 4.73 -2.55 6.31
N ASP A 19 3.43 -2.72 6.11
CA ASP A 19 2.41 -2.29 7.06
C ASP A 19 2.61 -2.95 8.43
N TYR A 20 2.85 -4.26 8.46
CA TYR A 20 3.09 -5.01 9.69
C TYR A 20 4.36 -4.53 10.43
N LEU A 21 5.45 -4.28 9.70
CA LEU A 21 6.70 -3.75 10.27
C LEU A 21 6.51 -2.34 10.83
N ALA A 22 5.83 -1.47 10.09
CA ALA A 22 5.51 -0.11 10.52
C ALA A 22 4.65 -0.11 11.79
N ASN A 23 3.68 -1.02 11.87
CA ASN A 23 2.80 -1.18 13.02
C ASN A 23 3.51 -1.76 14.27
N ARG A 24 4.61 -2.47 14.11
CA ARG A 24 5.43 -3.00 15.23
C ARG A 24 6.51 -2.05 15.72
N SER A 25 6.81 -1.01 14.96
CA SER A 25 7.81 -0.03 15.35
C SER A 25 7.36 0.76 16.57
N SER A 26 8.26 1.01 17.52
CA SER A 26 8.03 1.96 18.62
C SER A 26 7.79 3.40 18.12
N LYS A 27 8.08 3.65 16.83
CA LYS A 27 7.80 4.91 16.13
C LYS A 27 6.47 4.87 15.36
N LYS A 28 5.53 3.97 15.67
CA LYS A 28 4.21 3.97 15.02
C LYS A 28 3.57 5.36 15.17
N LYS A 29 3.38 6.05 14.04
CA LYS A 29 2.91 7.45 14.03
C LYS A 29 1.39 7.57 13.83
N TYR A 30 0.84 6.79 12.90
CA TYR A 30 -0.55 6.90 12.46
C TYR A 30 -1.14 5.53 12.19
N GLU A 31 -2.47 5.42 12.28
CA GLU A 31 -3.21 4.30 11.72
C GLU A 31 -3.01 4.23 10.20
N THR A 32 -2.80 3.01 9.71
CA THR A 32 -2.55 2.72 8.30
C THR A 32 -3.62 1.80 7.74
N CYS A 33 -3.82 1.87 6.42
CA CYS A 33 -4.77 1.05 5.69
C CYS A 33 -4.11 0.53 4.41
N LEU A 34 -4.44 -0.72 4.07
CA LEU A 34 -4.10 -1.36 2.81
C LEU A 34 -5.34 -1.42 1.93
N VAL A 35 -5.22 -0.94 0.69
CA VAL A 35 -6.31 -0.95 -0.28
C VAL A 35 -5.85 -1.76 -1.49
N PHE A 36 -6.47 -2.92 -1.69
CA PHE A 36 -6.16 -3.81 -2.81
C PHE A 36 -7.38 -3.93 -3.73
N ASP A 37 -7.26 -3.36 -4.92
CA ASP A 37 -8.24 -3.48 -5.98
C ASP A 37 -7.65 -4.33 -7.11
N GLU A 38 -7.91 -5.63 -7.06
CA GLU A 38 -7.45 -6.57 -8.08
C GLU A 38 -8.25 -6.49 -9.39
N THR A 39 -9.43 -5.88 -9.37
CA THR A 39 -10.26 -5.68 -10.58
C THR A 39 -9.66 -4.60 -11.45
N HIS A 40 -9.16 -3.53 -10.86
CA HIS A 40 -8.55 -2.40 -11.57
C HIS A 40 -7.01 -2.40 -11.50
N ASP A 41 -6.42 -3.36 -10.77
CA ASP A 41 -4.97 -3.49 -10.55
C ASP A 41 -4.33 -2.28 -9.84
N HIS A 42 -4.99 -1.77 -8.80
CA HIS A 42 -4.50 -0.70 -7.93
C HIS A 42 -4.21 -1.24 -6.51
N TYR A 43 -3.03 -0.90 -5.97
CA TYR A 43 -2.58 -1.36 -4.66
C TYR A 43 -1.99 -0.19 -3.89
N LEU A 44 -2.59 0.16 -2.75
CA LEU A 44 -2.18 1.31 -1.96
C LEU A 44 -1.89 0.91 -0.52
N TRP A 45 -0.93 1.62 0.07
CA TRP A 45 -0.70 1.67 1.51
C TRP A 45 -0.75 3.12 1.96
N MET A 46 -1.64 3.44 2.90
CA MET A 46 -1.96 4.82 3.28
C MET A 46 -1.97 4.98 4.79
N SER A 47 -1.69 6.20 5.26
CA SER A 47 -2.06 6.64 6.62
C SER A 47 -3.40 7.34 6.60
N VAL A 48 -4.33 6.84 7.42
CA VAL A 48 -5.73 7.28 7.46
C VAL A 48 -6.11 7.40 8.93
N ASP A 49 -5.95 8.59 9.52
CA ASP A 49 -6.06 8.78 10.97
C ASP A 49 -6.57 10.19 11.33
N TRP A 50 -6.80 10.43 12.62
CA TRP A 50 -7.09 11.72 13.23
C TRP A 50 -6.18 11.94 14.43
N VAL A 51 -5.31 12.95 14.37
CA VAL A 51 -4.40 13.29 15.48
C VAL A 51 -4.59 14.75 15.85
N ASN A 52 -4.91 15.03 17.11
CA ASN A 52 -5.10 16.39 17.64
C ASN A 52 -6.05 17.24 16.76
N GLN A 53 -7.21 16.67 16.39
CA GLN A 53 -8.22 17.30 15.51
C GLN A 53 -7.74 17.57 14.07
N LYS A 54 -6.54 17.12 13.69
CA LYS A 54 -6.04 17.18 12.31
C LYS A 54 -6.26 15.85 11.60
N ARG A 55 -6.85 15.91 10.41
CA ARG A 55 -6.98 14.76 9.52
C ARG A 55 -5.61 14.37 8.96
N ILE A 56 -5.28 13.07 9.06
CA ILE A 56 -4.17 12.45 8.35
C ILE A 56 -4.74 11.62 7.19
N ASN A 57 -4.29 11.90 5.98
CA ASN A 57 -4.70 11.21 4.75
C ASN A 57 -3.57 11.26 3.73
N ASN A 58 -2.55 10.42 3.93
CA ASN A 58 -1.35 10.39 3.10
C ASN A 58 -1.20 9.01 2.47
N THR A 59 -0.77 8.97 1.21
CA THR A 59 -0.36 7.75 0.53
C THR A 59 1.12 7.53 0.79
N HIS A 60 1.49 6.36 1.32
CA HIS A 60 2.91 5.97 1.45
C HIS A 60 3.40 5.34 0.17
N VAL A 61 2.62 4.39 -0.36
CA VAL A 61 2.94 3.67 -1.59
C VAL A 61 1.67 3.50 -2.41
N HIS A 62 1.76 3.80 -3.70
CA HIS A 62 0.74 3.46 -4.69
C HIS A 62 1.40 2.73 -5.86
N ILE A 63 0.99 1.48 -6.05
CA ILE A 63 1.43 0.63 -7.15
C ILE A 63 0.24 0.32 -8.05
N ARG A 64 0.49 0.34 -9.36
CA ARG A 64 -0.48 -0.06 -10.37
C ARG A 64 0.12 -1.13 -11.28
N ILE A 65 -0.67 -2.13 -11.67
CA ILE A 65 -0.30 -3.01 -12.79
C ILE A 65 -1.03 -2.52 -14.04
N LYS A 66 -0.29 -2.21 -15.10
CA LYS A 66 -0.85 -1.77 -16.38
C LYS A 66 -0.03 -2.34 -17.52
N ASN A 67 -0.69 -2.87 -18.55
CA ASN A 67 -0.03 -3.47 -19.72
C ASN A 67 1.07 -4.48 -19.31
N GLU A 68 0.75 -5.35 -18.33
CA GLU A 68 1.66 -6.37 -17.78
C GLU A 68 2.97 -5.85 -17.18
N LYS A 69 2.99 -4.59 -16.73
CA LYS A 69 4.12 -3.96 -16.03
C LYS A 69 3.65 -3.35 -14.72
N ILE A 70 4.58 -3.27 -13.79
CA ILE A 70 4.40 -2.62 -12.49
C ILE A 70 4.78 -1.15 -12.63
N TYR A 71 3.89 -0.26 -12.24
CA TYR A 71 4.08 1.17 -12.15
C TYR A 71 4.06 1.54 -10.67
N ILE A 72 5.10 2.23 -10.22
CA ILE A 72 5.14 2.85 -8.90
C ILE A 72 4.68 4.29 -9.13
N GLU A 73 3.44 4.56 -8.77
CA GLU A 73 2.82 5.88 -8.95
C GLU A 73 3.24 6.82 -7.81
N GLU A 74 3.46 6.27 -6.60
CA GLU A 74 3.94 6.99 -5.42
C GLU A 74 4.74 6.05 -4.49
N ASP A 75 5.83 6.56 -3.91
CA ASP A 75 6.69 5.88 -2.92
C ASP A 75 7.43 6.96 -2.09
N TRP A 76 6.98 7.18 -0.85
CA TRP A 76 7.42 8.28 0.03
C TRP A 76 8.41 7.85 1.11
#